data_AF-A0A0P9CRD6-F1
#
_entry.id   AF-A0A0P9CRD6-F1
#
_cell.length_a   1.000
_cell.length_b   1.000
_cell.length_c   1.000
_cell.angle_alpha   90.00
_cell.angle_beta   90.00
_cell.angle_gamma   90.00
#
_symmetry.space_group_name_H-M   'P 1'
#
loop_
_entity.id
_entity.type
_entity.pdbx_description
1 polymer ?
#
loop_
_entity_poly.entity_id
_entity_poly.type
_entity_poly.pdbx_seq_one_letter_code
_entity_poly.pdbx_strand_id
1 'polypeptide(L)'
;MPEHIFGDIPGFPPGSVFATRLELARTGVHPPIRVGVSGTAASGAASIILSGAYEDDEDAGDLIFYTGQGARDRVTGRQAGDQLLRGSNLALARSCDEHLPVRVIRGANPRSPYAPPAGYRYDGLYRIERRWRELG
;
A
#
# COMPACT_ATOMS: atom_id res chain seq x y z
N MET A 1 14.36 14.70 -7.90
CA MET A 1 13.55 13.47 -7.75
C MET A 1 12.27 13.71 -8.50
N PRO A 2 11.77 12.81 -9.36
CA PRO A 2 10.44 13.02 -9.93
C PRO A 2 9.43 13.05 -8.79
N GLU A 3 8.50 14.00 -8.89
CA GLU A 3 7.43 14.25 -7.94
C GLU A 3 6.53 13.00 -7.83
N HIS A 4 6.06 12.68 -6.63
CA HIS A 4 5.11 11.58 -6.46
C HIS A 4 3.76 12.01 -7.06
N ILE A 5 3.28 11.28 -8.07
CA ILE A 5 1.99 11.53 -8.70
C ILE A 5 0.89 10.99 -7.78
N PHE A 6 -0.01 11.87 -7.34
CA PHE A 6 -1.22 11.54 -6.58
C PHE A 6 -2.43 11.42 -7.51
N GLY A 7 -3.39 10.57 -7.15
CA GLY A 7 -4.58 10.30 -7.97
C GLY A 7 -4.36 9.19 -9.01
N ASP A 8 -5.27 9.10 -9.97
CA ASP A 8 -5.25 8.08 -11.02
C ASP A 8 -4.08 8.26 -11.99
N ILE A 9 -3.61 7.14 -12.55
CA ILE A 9 -2.64 7.17 -13.66
C ILE A 9 -3.41 7.05 -14.98
N PRO A 10 -3.23 7.99 -15.94
CA PRO A 10 -3.88 7.93 -17.23
C PRO A 10 -3.66 6.58 -17.95
N GLY A 11 -4.72 6.00 -18.50
CA GLY A 11 -4.69 4.70 -19.18
C GLY A 11 -4.87 3.48 -18.28
N PHE A 12 -4.92 3.66 -16.95
CA PHE A 12 -5.09 2.58 -15.98
C PHE A 12 -6.26 2.87 -15.03
N PRO A 13 -7.53 2.73 -15.48
CA PRO A 13 -8.69 2.91 -14.60
C PRO A 13 -8.78 1.82 -13.52
N PRO A 14 -9.56 2.02 -12.45
CA PRO A 14 -9.88 0.96 -11.49
C PRO A 14 -10.38 -0.31 -12.20
N GLY A 15 -9.90 -1.47 -11.75
CA GLY A 15 -10.06 -2.76 -12.41
C GLY A 15 -8.88 -3.17 -13.30
N SER A 16 -7.94 -2.27 -13.62
CA SER A 16 -6.73 -2.60 -14.38
C SER A 16 -5.90 -3.67 -13.67
N VAL A 17 -5.47 -4.70 -14.42
CA VAL A 17 -4.72 -5.84 -13.89
C VAL A 17 -3.28 -5.85 -14.37
N PHE A 18 -2.39 -6.38 -13.53
CA PHE A 18 -0.96 -6.45 -13.77
C PHE A 18 -0.44 -7.82 -13.31
N ALA A 19 0.40 -8.46 -14.10
CA ALA A 19 0.96 -9.75 -13.77
C ALA A 19 2.02 -9.65 -12.65
N THR A 20 2.78 -8.55 -12.60
CA THR A 20 3.94 -8.43 -11.71
C THR A 20 4.13 -7.05 -11.09
N ARG A 21 4.87 -6.98 -9.97
CA ARG A 21 5.37 -5.72 -9.39
C ARG A 21 6.20 -4.89 -10.36
N LEU A 22 6.94 -5.55 -11.27
CA LEU A 22 7.73 -4.86 -12.29
C LEU A 22 6.83 -4.13 -13.30
N GLU A 23 5.70 -4.73 -13.66
CA GLU A 23 4.72 -4.12 -14.55
C GLU A 23 4.03 -2.92 -13.90
N LEU A 24 3.63 -3.05 -12.62
CA LEU A 24 3.14 -1.93 -11.82
C LEU A 24 4.16 -0.77 -11.76
N ALA A 25 5.44 -1.10 -11.62
CA ALA A 25 6.50 -0.11 -11.58
C ALA A 25 6.66 0.63 -12.93
N ARG A 26 6.62 -0.11 -14.04
CA ARG A 26 6.75 0.42 -15.40
C ARG A 26 5.58 1.32 -15.81
N THR A 27 4.37 1.02 -15.32
CA THR A 27 3.17 1.81 -15.61
C THR A 27 3.04 3.03 -14.72
N GLY A 28 3.77 3.08 -13.59
CA GLY A 28 3.70 4.17 -12.63
C GLY A 28 2.53 4.07 -11.64
N VAL A 29 1.65 3.07 -11.77
CA VAL A 29 0.53 2.82 -10.83
C VAL A 29 1.08 2.56 -9.42
N HIS A 30 2.15 1.77 -9.32
CA HIS A 30 2.93 1.63 -8.09
C HIS A 30 4.43 1.50 -8.43
N PRO A 31 5.18 2.62 -8.47
CA PRO A 31 6.58 2.65 -8.91
C PRO A 31 7.56 1.71 -8.16
N PRO A 32 7.47 1.49 -6.83
CA PRO A 32 8.45 0.67 -6.16
C PRO A 32 8.17 -0.83 -6.29
N ILE A 33 9.21 -1.59 -6.67
CA ILE A 33 9.09 -3.04 -6.92
C ILE A 33 9.05 -3.87 -5.63
N ARG A 34 9.71 -3.38 -4.55
CA ARG A 34 9.93 -4.17 -3.32
C ARG A 34 9.10 -3.75 -2.12
N VAL A 35 8.65 -2.49 -2.07
CA VAL A 35 7.96 -1.96 -0.87
C VAL A 35 6.46 -1.87 -1.11
N GLY A 36 5.71 -2.07 -0.02
CA GLY A 36 4.24 -2.00 -0.02
C GLY A 36 3.71 -0.59 -0.20
N VAL A 37 4.45 0.43 0.25
CA VAL A 37 4.04 1.84 0.20
C VAL A 37 4.94 2.61 -0.75
N SER A 38 4.35 3.38 -1.66
CA SER A 38 5.05 4.34 -2.53
C SER A 38 4.86 5.74 -2.00
N GLY A 39 5.94 6.39 -1.57
CA GLY A 39 5.89 7.73 -1.00
C GLY A 39 7.10 8.04 -0.13
N THR A 40 7.17 9.29 0.33
CA THR A 40 8.18 9.74 1.29
C THR A 40 7.54 10.56 2.39
N ALA A 41 8.20 10.67 3.55
CA ALA A 41 7.75 11.54 4.64
C ALA A 41 7.54 13.00 4.19
N ALA A 42 8.25 13.45 3.16
CA ALA A 42 8.18 14.82 2.64
C ALA A 42 7.05 15.04 1.62
N SER A 43 6.42 14.00 1.08
CA SER A 43 5.37 14.15 0.04
C SER A 43 4.06 13.47 0.41
N GLY A 44 4.09 12.44 1.23
CA GLY A 44 2.95 11.57 1.46
C GLY A 44 3.08 10.24 0.71
N ALA A 45 2.18 9.31 1.01
CA ALA A 45 1.99 8.06 0.31
C ALA A 45 1.03 8.24 -0.86
N ALA A 46 1.49 7.93 -2.07
CA ALA A 46 0.71 8.02 -3.30
C ALA A 46 0.04 6.69 -3.69
N SER A 47 0.61 5.55 -3.27
CA SER A 47 0.03 4.23 -3.54
C SER A 47 0.45 3.20 -2.49
N ILE A 48 -0.40 2.20 -2.27
CA ILE A 48 -0.13 1.05 -1.41
C ILE A 48 -0.46 -0.26 -2.12
N ILE A 49 0.18 -1.34 -1.68
CA ILE A 49 -0.15 -2.70 -2.11
C ILE A 49 -0.61 -3.53 -0.92
N LEU A 50 -1.80 -4.10 -1.07
CA LEU A 50 -2.42 -5.05 -0.15
C LEU A 50 -2.29 -6.46 -0.73
N SER A 51 -1.29 -7.22 -0.27
CA SER A 51 -1.00 -8.57 -0.78
C SER A 51 -0.82 -9.60 0.32
N GLY A 52 -1.44 -9.37 1.49
CA GLY A 52 -1.33 -10.25 2.66
C GLY A 52 0.08 -10.33 3.24
N ALA A 53 0.87 -9.27 3.08
CA ALA A 53 2.24 -9.24 3.58
C ALA A 53 2.26 -9.16 5.10
N TYR A 54 1.29 -8.51 5.73
CA TYR A 54 1.14 -8.47 7.19
C TYR A 54 -0.03 -9.37 7.60
N GLU A 55 0.06 -9.91 8.82
CA GLU A 55 -0.98 -10.76 9.37
C GLU A 55 -2.16 -9.95 9.90
N ASP A 56 -1.91 -8.72 10.33
CA ASP A 56 -2.89 -7.77 10.86
C ASP A 56 -3.60 -6.94 9.78
N ASP A 57 -3.30 -7.19 8.50
CA ASP A 57 -4.02 -6.54 7.40
C ASP A 57 -5.45 -7.11 7.31
N GLU A 58 -6.46 -6.25 7.49
CA GLU A 58 -7.87 -6.60 7.26
C GLU A 58 -8.41 -5.88 6.03
N ASP A 59 -9.07 -6.65 5.15
CA ASP A 59 -9.64 -6.15 3.90
C ASP A 59 -11.15 -6.36 3.90
N ALA A 60 -11.90 -5.27 4.07
CA ALA A 60 -13.36 -5.23 4.03
C ALA A 60 -13.87 -4.55 2.75
N GLY A 61 -13.08 -4.53 1.68
CA GLY A 61 -13.47 -3.92 0.40
C GLY A 61 -13.29 -2.41 0.45
N ASP A 62 -14.36 -1.67 0.74
CA ASP A 62 -14.31 -0.20 0.79
C ASP A 62 -13.58 0.33 2.04
N LEU A 63 -13.39 -0.53 3.04
CA LEU A 63 -12.61 -0.24 4.25
C LEU A 63 -11.42 -1.20 4.34
N ILE A 64 -10.24 -0.65 4.62
CA ILE A 64 -8.99 -1.41 4.73
C ILE A 64 -8.29 -0.99 6.02
N PHE A 65 -7.94 -1.98 6.84
CA PHE A 65 -7.01 -1.79 7.95
C PHE A 65 -5.64 -2.20 7.44
N TYR A 66 -4.78 -1.21 7.20
CA TYR A 66 -3.47 -1.41 6.60
C TYR A 66 -2.37 -1.28 7.65
N THR A 67 -1.52 -2.31 7.75
CA THR A 67 -0.42 -2.34 8.70
C THR A 67 0.79 -1.59 8.16
N GLY A 68 1.39 -0.74 8.99
CA GLY A 68 2.64 -0.06 8.68
C GLY A 68 3.79 -1.03 8.39
N GLN A 69 4.86 -0.52 7.77
CA GLN A 69 6.05 -1.32 7.51
C GLN A 69 7.05 -1.24 8.68
N GLY A 70 7.68 -2.37 9.00
CA GLY A 70 8.90 -2.40 9.80
C GLY A 70 8.91 -3.46 10.88
N ALA A 71 10.01 -3.49 11.63
CA ALA A 71 10.21 -4.38 12.76
C ALA A 71 9.98 -5.87 12.45
N ARG A 72 10.32 -6.31 11.23
CA ARG A 72 10.24 -7.72 10.84
C ARG A 72 11.60 -8.39 10.92
N ASP A 73 11.61 -9.62 11.42
CA ASP A 73 12.76 -10.50 11.32
C ASP A 73 13.01 -10.84 9.84
N ARG A 74 14.27 -10.72 9.40
CA ARG A 74 14.63 -10.87 7.99
C ARG A 74 14.56 -12.31 7.49
N VAL A 75 14.58 -13.29 8.39
CA VAL A 75 14.63 -14.73 8.07
C VAL A 75 13.21 -15.30 8.04
N THR A 76 12.43 -15.03 9.07
CA THR A 76 11.07 -15.56 9.25
C THR A 76 10.01 -14.65 8.64
N GLY A 77 10.33 -13.38 8.40
CA GLY A 77 9.36 -12.39 7.96
C GLY A 77 8.31 -12.06 9.03
N ARG A 78 8.43 -12.54 10.26
CA ARG A 78 7.47 -12.23 11.33
C ARG A 78 7.79 -10.91 12.01
N GLN A 79 6.80 -10.33 12.68
CA GLN A 79 7.02 -9.17 13.54
C GLN A 79 7.99 -9.56 14.67
N ALA A 80 8.99 -8.73 14.90
CA ALA A 80 10.12 -8.95 15.82
C ALA A 80 10.38 -7.73 16.72
N GLY A 81 9.47 -6.75 16.72
CA GLY A 81 9.54 -5.58 17.57
C GLY A 81 8.49 -4.52 17.22
N ASP A 82 8.60 -3.38 17.87
CA ASP A 82 7.73 -2.23 17.65
C ASP A 82 7.96 -1.58 16.28
N GLN A 83 6.87 -1.37 15.54
CA GLN A 83 6.91 -0.51 14.36
C GLN A 83 7.13 0.95 14.76
N LEU A 84 7.92 1.65 13.96
CA LEU A 84 8.26 3.05 14.19
C LEU A 84 7.61 3.94 13.13
N LEU A 85 7.16 5.11 13.55
CA LEU A 85 6.63 6.14 12.66
C LEU A 85 7.78 6.85 11.92
N ARG A 86 8.33 6.18 10.91
CA ARG A 86 9.44 6.67 10.06
C ARG A 86 9.30 6.19 8.63
N GLY A 87 10.01 6.83 7.69
CA GLY A 87 10.05 6.40 6.29
C GLY A 87 8.66 6.34 5.65
N SER A 88 8.26 5.17 5.14
CA SER A 88 6.95 4.94 4.53
C SER A 88 5.78 5.13 5.50
N ASN A 89 5.97 4.84 6.80
CA ASN A 89 4.91 5.06 7.79
C ASN A 89 4.66 6.55 8.00
N LEU A 90 5.69 7.40 7.91
CA LEU A 90 5.53 8.85 7.89
C LEU A 90 4.86 9.33 6.59
N ALA A 91 5.09 8.65 5.47
CA ALA A 91 4.40 8.95 4.22
C ALA A 91 2.88 8.69 4.34
N LEU A 92 2.49 7.54 4.90
CA LEU A 92 1.08 7.22 5.19
C LEU A 92 0.47 8.23 6.16
N ALA A 93 1.20 8.55 7.23
CA ALA A 93 0.80 9.57 8.18
C ALA A 93 0.52 10.90 7.47
N ARG A 94 1.44 11.40 6.67
CA ARG A 94 1.25 12.65 5.93
C ARG A 94 0.04 12.61 5.00
N SER A 95 -0.18 11.52 4.27
CA SER A 95 -1.39 11.38 3.44
C SER A 95 -2.69 11.37 4.24
N CYS A 96 -2.66 10.89 5.48
CA CYS A 96 -3.79 11.02 6.40
C CYS A 96 -4.02 12.49 6.80
N ASP A 97 -2.98 13.19 7.25
CA ASP A 97 -3.10 14.59 7.71
C ASP A 97 -3.54 15.52 6.58
N GLU A 98 -2.97 15.34 5.38
CA GLU A 98 -3.25 16.16 4.20
C GLU A 98 -4.42 15.63 3.35
N HIS A 99 -5.07 14.53 3.79
CA HIS A 99 -6.17 13.87 3.08
C HIS A 99 -5.82 13.55 1.61
N LEU A 100 -4.57 13.15 1.33
CA LEU A 100 -4.12 12.88 -0.03
C LEU A 100 -4.75 11.58 -0.56
N PRO A 101 -5.12 11.51 -1.84
CA PRO A 101 -5.63 10.28 -2.43
C PRO A 101 -4.51 9.24 -2.57
N VAL A 102 -4.80 8.01 -2.15
CA VAL A 102 -3.88 6.88 -2.17
C VAL A 102 -4.42 5.83 -3.13
N ARG A 103 -3.66 5.49 -4.18
CA ARG A 103 -4.00 4.35 -5.04
C ARG A 103 -3.87 3.05 -4.26
N VAL A 104 -4.91 2.22 -4.28
CA VAL A 104 -4.88 0.89 -3.68
C VAL A 104 -4.70 -0.16 -4.77
N ILE A 105 -3.69 -1.00 -4.61
CA ILE A 105 -3.45 -2.14 -5.47
C ILE A 105 -3.62 -3.40 -4.64
N ARG A 106 -4.62 -4.23 -4.96
CA ARG A 106 -4.77 -5.55 -4.34
C ARG A 106 -3.93 -6.57 -5.10
N GLY A 107 -3.03 -7.25 -4.41
CA GLY A 107 -2.33 -8.43 -4.91
C GLY A 107 -3.07 -9.71 -4.54
N ALA A 108 -2.78 -10.79 -5.25
CA ALA A 108 -3.35 -12.10 -4.93
C ALA A 108 -3.10 -12.47 -3.45
N ASN A 109 -4.18 -12.74 -2.73
CA ASN A 109 -4.15 -13.08 -1.31
C ASN A 109 -5.37 -13.96 -0.99
N PRO A 110 -5.19 -15.26 -0.71
CA PRO A 110 -6.31 -16.17 -0.46
C PRO A 110 -7.09 -15.85 0.83
N ARG A 111 -6.56 -14.97 1.69
CA ARG A 111 -7.21 -14.54 2.94
C ARG A 111 -8.19 -13.39 2.75
N SER A 112 -8.19 -12.72 1.59
CA SER A 112 -9.13 -11.63 1.28
C SER A 112 -10.06 -12.05 0.15
N PRO A 113 -11.40 -11.96 0.32
CA PRO A 113 -12.34 -12.20 -0.77
C PRO A 113 -12.31 -11.12 -1.85
N TYR A 114 -11.68 -9.97 -1.58
CA TYR A 114 -11.55 -8.85 -2.51
C TYR A 114 -10.28 -8.93 -3.34
N ALA A 115 -9.32 -9.77 -2.95
CA ALA A 115 -8.08 -9.95 -3.70
C ALA A 115 -8.34 -10.59 -5.07
N PRO A 116 -7.57 -10.22 -6.11
CA PRO A 116 -7.63 -10.93 -7.38
C PRO A 116 -7.12 -12.37 -7.22
N PRO A 117 -7.57 -13.32 -8.07
CA PRO A 117 -7.11 -14.71 -8.00
C PRO A 117 -5.62 -14.87 -8.35
N ALA A 118 -5.06 -13.94 -9.13
CA ALA A 118 -3.66 -13.90 -9.51
C ALA A 118 -3.21 -12.46 -9.79
N GLY A 119 -1.89 -12.23 -9.75
CA GLY A 119 -1.30 -10.94 -10.08
C GLY A 119 -1.74 -9.81 -9.13
N TYR A 120 -1.96 -8.65 -9.70
CA TYR A 120 -2.32 -7.41 -9.01
C TYR A 120 -3.45 -6.70 -9.76
N ARG A 121 -4.33 -6.02 -9.02
CA ARG A 121 -5.41 -5.20 -9.58
C ARG A 121 -5.42 -3.83 -8.92
N TYR A 122 -5.50 -2.78 -9.72
CA TYR A 122 -5.70 -1.41 -9.22
C TYR A 122 -7.17 -1.23 -8.87
N ASP A 123 -7.47 -0.96 -7.59
CA ASP A 123 -8.84 -0.91 -7.06
C ASP A 123 -9.31 0.52 -6.75
N GLY A 124 -8.62 1.52 -7.30
CA GLY A 124 -9.02 2.92 -7.21
C GLY A 124 -8.35 3.70 -6.08
N LEU A 125 -8.88 4.90 -5.86
CA LEU A 125 -8.37 5.86 -4.89
C LEU A 125 -9.09 5.72 -3.55
N TYR A 126 -8.29 5.64 -2.49
CA TYR A 126 -8.75 5.63 -1.11
C TYR A 126 -8.18 6.85 -0.39
N ARG A 127 -8.71 7.12 0.80
CA ARG A 127 -8.17 8.12 1.73
C ARG A 127 -7.92 7.45 3.07
N ILE A 128 -6.92 7.94 3.79
CA ILE A 128 -6.59 7.44 5.12
C ILE A 128 -7.38 8.29 6.12
N GLU A 129 -8.48 7.73 6.61
CA GLU A 129 -9.38 8.42 7.55
C GLU A 129 -8.74 8.57 8.94
N ARG A 130 -8.04 7.53 9.41
CA ARG A 130 -7.46 7.49 10.76
C ARG A 130 -6.17 6.68 10.78
N ARG A 131 -5.30 7.02 11.73
CA ARG A 131 -4.10 6.26 12.09
C ARG A 131 -3.99 6.15 13.60
N TRP A 132 -3.54 5.00 14.11
CA TRP A 132 -3.28 4.78 15.52
C TRP A 132 -2.12 3.80 15.70
N ARG A 133 -1.71 3.59 16.94
CA ARG A 133 -0.77 2.53 17.34
C ARG A 133 -1.55 1.54 18.19
N GLU A 134 -1.38 0.26 17.90
CA GLU A 134 -2.02 -0.85 18.60
C GLU A 134 -0.99 -1.97 18.84
N LEU A 135 -1.27 -2.83 19.81
CA LEU A 135 -0.53 -4.06 19.99
C LEU A 135 -1.09 -5.08 18.97
N GLY A 136 -0.28 -5.45 17.98
CA GLY A 136 -0.58 -6.55 17.04
C GLY A 136 -0.30 -7.91 17.64
#